data_AF-A0A3N7CVZ6-F1
#
_entry.id   AF-A0A3N7CVZ6-F1
#
_cell.length_a   1.000
_cell.length_b   1.000
_cell.length_c   1.000
_cell.angle_alpha   90.00
_cell.angle_beta   90.00
_cell.angle_gamma   90.00
#
_symmetry.space_group_name_H-M   'P 1'
#
loop_
_entity.id
_entity.type
_entity.pdbx_description
1 polymer ?
#
loop_
_entity_poly.entity_id
_entity_poly.type
_entity_poly.pdbx_seq_one_letter_code
_entity_poly.pdbx_strand_id
1 'polypeptide(L)'
;MKKYFYLLFALLFNLQLFAQQDTTAYAAQRAKINSLLVERSAKFGQYDESLNQRTGIFGWQTKRDIKNSNEILRQVVLTDNNIFTELKILMDYKDLQNQQKIAVSDHSEERIQRYMQTIKKLQDQNEQLKVAADKRDKSKNLVNYLVVFLILVMAGGFYFFNKKLQQYKKYEKSAI
;
A
#
# COMPACT_ATOMS: atom_id res chain seq x y z
N MET A 1 -6.33 -13.24 26.57
CA MET A 1 -7.17 -13.43 25.37
C MET A 1 -8.29 -12.39 25.26
N LYS A 2 -9.14 -12.18 26.29
CA LYS A 2 -10.24 -11.19 26.25
C LYS A 2 -9.80 -9.73 25.97
N LYS A 3 -8.64 -9.29 26.50
CA LYS A 3 -8.10 -7.93 26.26
C LYS A 3 -7.74 -7.66 24.79
N TYR A 4 -7.26 -8.67 24.05
CA TYR A 4 -6.95 -8.52 22.63
C TYR A 4 -8.21 -8.47 21.76
N PHE A 5 -9.29 -9.11 22.22
CA PHE A 5 -10.59 -9.06 21.56
C PHE A 5 -11.22 -7.65 21.61
N TYR A 6 -11.14 -6.96 22.76
CA TYR A 6 -11.59 -5.56 22.87
C TYR A 6 -10.75 -4.60 22.02
N LEU A 7 -9.43 -4.83 21.92
CA LEU A 7 -8.55 -4.05 21.05
C LEU A 7 -8.88 -4.25 19.56
N LEU A 8 -9.15 -5.49 19.15
CA LEU A 8 -9.58 -5.80 17.78
C LEU A 8 -10.92 -5.14 17.47
N PHE A 9 -11.87 -5.19 18.40
CA PHE A 9 -13.19 -4.57 18.24
C PHE A 9 -13.10 -3.04 18.16
N ALA A 10 -12.26 -2.42 18.98
CA ALA A 10 -11.99 -0.99 18.91
C ALA A 10 -11.34 -0.60 17.58
N LEU A 11 -10.41 -1.41 17.06
CA LEU A 11 -9.77 -1.17 15.77
C LEU A 11 -10.77 -1.24 14.61
N LEU A 12 -11.67 -2.23 14.62
CA LEU A 12 -12.71 -2.42 13.60
C LEU A 12 -13.74 -1.28 13.60
N PHE A 13 -14.08 -0.72 14.76
CA PHE A 13 -15.02 0.40 14.87
C PHE A 13 -14.46 1.70 14.27
N ASN A 14 -13.14 1.91 14.37
CA ASN A 14 -12.48 3.08 13.78
C ASN A 14 -12.43 3.02 12.24
N LEU A 15 -12.39 1.82 11.64
CA LEU A 15 -12.34 1.67 10.18
C LEU A 15 -13.64 2.10 9.47
N GLN A 16 -14.79 2.01 10.15
CA GLN A 16 -16.08 2.40 9.55
C GLN A 16 -16.23 3.92 9.41
N LEU A 17 -15.61 4.70 10.30
CA LEU A 17 -15.70 6.16 10.30
C LEU A 17 -14.96 6.81 9.11
N PHE A 18 -13.81 6.26 8.71
CA PHE A 18 -13.00 6.83 7.62
C PHE A 18 -13.56 6.55 6.22
N ALA A 19 -14.27 5.44 5.99
CA ALA A 19 -14.83 5.12 4.67
C ALA A 19 -16.05 6.00 4.30
N GLN A 20 -16.69 6.64 5.28
CA GLN A 20 -17.97 7.32 5.09
C GLN A 20 -17.81 8.83 4.78
N GLN A 21 -16.70 9.45 5.16
CA GLN A 21 -16.50 10.90 4.99
C GLN A 21 -16.37 11.32 3.52
N ASP A 22 -15.55 10.63 2.72
CA ASP A 22 -15.32 11.05 1.33
C ASP A 22 -16.52 10.79 0.41
N THR A 23 -17.31 9.76 0.71
CA THR A 23 -18.49 9.39 -0.09
C THR A 23 -19.66 10.37 0.11
N THR A 24 -19.78 10.96 1.30
CA THR A 24 -20.92 11.82 1.66
C THR A 24 -20.86 13.20 1.01
N ALA A 25 -19.69 13.84 0.95
CA ALA A 25 -19.52 15.15 0.32
C ALA A 25 -19.77 15.08 -1.20
N TYR A 26 -19.20 14.08 -1.89
CA TYR A 26 -19.44 13.86 -3.32
C TYR A 26 -20.91 13.54 -3.63
N ALA A 27 -21.57 12.73 -2.80
CA ALA A 27 -22.98 12.41 -2.95
C ALA A 27 -23.89 13.63 -2.72
N ALA A 28 -23.60 14.45 -1.71
CA ALA A 28 -24.32 15.69 -1.45
C ALA A 28 -24.17 16.68 -2.62
N GLN A 29 -22.96 16.80 -3.16
CA GLN A 29 -22.67 17.65 -4.32
C GLN A 29 -23.47 17.22 -5.56
N ARG A 30 -23.52 15.91 -5.84
CA ARG A 30 -24.37 15.37 -6.93
C ARG A 30 -25.86 15.61 -6.70
N ALA A 31 -26.34 15.45 -5.48
CA ALA A 31 -27.74 15.72 -5.14
C ALA A 31 -28.10 17.20 -5.40
N LYS A 32 -27.20 18.12 -5.04
CA LYS A 32 -27.34 19.56 -5.29
C LYS A 32 -27.38 19.90 -6.78
N ILE A 33 -26.51 19.28 -7.59
CA ILE A 33 -26.54 19.45 -9.06
C ILE A 33 -27.87 18.96 -9.63
N ASN A 34 -28.35 17.79 -9.19
CA ASN A 34 -29.62 17.25 -9.65
C ASN A 34 -30.80 18.16 -9.28
N SER A 35 -30.82 18.76 -8.09
CA SER A 35 -31.86 19.73 -7.73
C SER A 35 -31.82 20.97 -8.61
N LEU A 36 -30.63 21.49 -8.92
CA LEU A 36 -30.48 22.64 -9.82
C LEU A 36 -30.91 22.31 -11.25
N LEU A 37 -30.66 21.09 -11.73
CA LEU A 37 -31.11 20.63 -13.05
C LEU A 37 -32.65 20.53 -13.13
N VAL A 38 -33.29 20.05 -12.06
CA VAL A 38 -34.76 20.03 -11.97
C VAL A 38 -35.33 21.45 -11.96
N GLU A 39 -34.73 22.35 -11.17
CA GLU A 39 -35.12 23.76 -11.13
C GLU A 39 -34.97 24.44 -12.50
N ARG A 40 -33.86 24.20 -13.19
CA ARG A 40 -33.63 24.66 -14.57
C ARG A 40 -34.72 24.17 -15.51
N SER A 41 -35.04 22.88 -15.47
CA SER A 41 -36.08 22.29 -16.32
C SER A 41 -37.45 22.93 -16.08
N ALA A 42 -37.80 23.18 -14.82
CA ALA A 42 -39.06 23.84 -14.47
C ALA A 42 -39.11 25.29 -14.98
N LYS A 43 -38.04 26.07 -14.76
CA LYS A 43 -37.93 27.46 -15.25
C LYS A 43 -37.96 27.55 -16.78
N PHE A 44 -37.31 26.60 -17.45
CA PHE A 44 -37.34 26.55 -18.91
C PHE A 44 -38.73 26.19 -19.45
N GLY A 45 -39.47 25.31 -18.78
CA GLY A 45 -40.89 25.05 -19.08
C GLY A 45 -41.75 26.31 -18.93
N GLN A 46 -41.57 27.06 -17.84
CA GLN A 46 -42.27 28.34 -17.63
C GLN A 46 -41.90 29.39 -18.68
N TYR A 47 -40.66 29.40 -19.15
CA TYR A 47 -40.23 30.27 -20.24
C TYR A 47 -40.97 29.93 -21.54
N ASP A 48 -41.04 28.64 -21.89
CA ASP A 48 -41.74 28.18 -23.09
C ASP A 48 -43.25 28.50 -23.04
N GLU A 49 -43.88 28.29 -21.88
CA GLU A 49 -45.27 28.70 -21.64
C GLU A 49 -45.43 30.23 -21.77
N SER A 50 -44.49 31.01 -21.25
CA SER A 50 -44.53 32.48 -21.33
C SER A 50 -44.36 33.03 -22.75
N LEU A 51 -43.64 32.32 -23.63
CA LEU A 51 -43.54 32.66 -25.04
C LEU A 51 -44.88 32.48 -25.77
N ASN A 52 -45.65 31.48 -25.36
CA ASN A 52 -46.96 31.19 -25.95
C ASN A 52 -48.08 32.09 -25.40
N GLN A 53 -47.87 32.78 -24.28
CA GLN A 53 -48.85 33.74 -23.74
C GLN A 53 -48.93 35.01 -24.60
N ARG A 54 -50.12 35.26 -25.15
CA ARG A 54 -50.43 36.47 -25.92
C ARG A 54 -51.62 37.19 -25.29
N THR A 55 -51.35 38.08 -24.32
CA THR A 55 -52.42 38.76 -23.56
C THR A 55 -52.88 40.08 -24.19
N GLY A 56 -52.35 40.46 -25.35
CA GLY A 56 -52.74 41.67 -26.05
C GLY A 56 -54.12 41.55 -26.71
N ILE A 57 -54.82 42.67 -26.81
CA ILE A 57 -56.21 42.80 -27.30
C ILE A 57 -56.44 42.19 -28.71
N PHE A 58 -55.37 41.96 -29.48
CA PHE A 58 -55.42 41.37 -30.83
C PHE A 58 -54.62 40.06 -30.97
N GLY A 59 -54.31 39.38 -29.86
CA GLY A 59 -53.47 38.18 -29.88
C GLY A 59 -51.98 38.48 -30.16
N TRP A 60 -51.53 39.69 -29.86
CA TRP A 60 -50.12 40.10 -29.90
C TRP A 60 -49.52 40.02 -28.50
N GLN A 61 -48.23 39.73 -28.40
CA GLN A 61 -47.52 39.79 -27.13
C GLN A 61 -47.45 41.23 -26.63
N THR A 62 -47.77 41.45 -25.36
CA THR A 62 -47.62 42.76 -24.74
C THR A 62 -46.19 42.98 -24.25
N LYS A 63 -45.79 44.22 -24.02
CA LYS A 63 -44.50 44.55 -23.38
C LYS A 63 -44.33 43.86 -22.02
N ARG A 64 -45.43 43.65 -21.29
CA ARG A 64 -45.45 42.95 -20.00
C ARG A 64 -45.11 41.46 -20.18
N ASP A 65 -45.69 40.81 -21.19
CA ASP A 65 -45.43 39.39 -21.50
C ASP A 65 -43.96 39.18 -21.91
N ILE A 66 -43.43 40.07 -22.75
CA ILE A 66 -42.01 40.05 -23.18
C ILE A 66 -41.06 40.28 -21.99
N LYS A 67 -41.41 41.19 -21.07
CA LYS A 67 -40.59 41.42 -19.87
C LYS A 67 -40.58 40.20 -18.95
N ASN A 68 -41.72 39.52 -18.82
CA ASN A 68 -41.84 38.31 -18.00
C ASN A 68 -41.02 37.16 -18.58
N SER A 69 -41.12 36.89 -19.89
CA SER A 69 -40.33 35.84 -20.53
C SER A 69 -38.81 36.10 -20.43
N ASN A 70 -38.40 37.37 -20.58
CA ASN A 70 -36.99 37.74 -20.44
C ASN A 70 -36.48 37.60 -18.99
N GLU A 71 -37.32 37.91 -18.00
CA GLU A 71 -37.01 37.66 -16.59
C GLU A 71 -36.80 36.17 -16.31
N ILE A 72 -37.69 35.31 -16.81
CA ILE A 72 -37.56 33.85 -16.66
C ILE A 72 -36.28 33.36 -17.35
N LEU A 73 -35.99 33.85 -18.55
CA LEU A 73 -34.75 33.53 -19.26
C LEU A 73 -33.50 33.94 -18.47
N ARG A 74 -33.50 35.12 -17.83
CA ARG A 74 -32.41 35.54 -16.94
C ARG A 74 -32.24 34.56 -15.79
N GLN A 75 -33.34 34.12 -15.18
CA GLN A 75 -33.28 33.15 -14.08
C GLN A 75 -32.77 31.78 -14.53
N VAL A 76 -33.10 31.34 -15.75
CA VAL A 76 -32.52 30.12 -16.35
C VAL A 76 -31.00 30.27 -16.48
N VAL A 77 -30.51 31.38 -17.04
CA VAL A 77 -29.07 31.63 -17.20
C VAL A 77 -28.33 31.67 -15.86
N LEU A 78 -28.92 32.30 -14.83
CA LEU A 78 -28.35 32.30 -13.48
C LEU A 78 -28.29 30.88 -12.88
N THR A 79 -29.33 30.07 -13.12
CA THR A 79 -29.36 28.67 -12.68
C THR A 79 -28.29 27.85 -13.41
N ASP A 80 -28.08 28.10 -14.70
CA ASP A 80 -27.04 27.44 -15.51
C ASP A 80 -25.63 27.79 -15.00
N ASN A 81 -25.37 29.04 -14.65
CA ASN A 81 -24.10 29.45 -14.04
C ASN A 81 -23.84 28.74 -12.70
N ASN A 82 -24.88 28.56 -11.88
CA ASN A 82 -24.78 27.79 -10.65
C ASN A 82 -24.46 26.32 -10.94
N ILE A 83 -25.16 25.69 -11.90
CA ILE A 83 -24.89 24.32 -12.33
C ILE A 83 -23.43 24.16 -12.79
N PHE A 84 -22.91 25.08 -13.60
CA PHE A 84 -21.52 25.04 -14.07
C PHE A 84 -20.52 25.14 -12.91
N THR A 85 -20.79 26.00 -11.93
CA THR A 85 -19.95 26.14 -10.74
C THR A 85 -19.91 24.84 -9.94
N GLU A 86 -21.07 24.23 -9.67
CA GLU A 86 -21.15 23.00 -8.90
C GLU A 86 -20.54 21.79 -9.65
N LEU A 87 -20.67 21.75 -10.97
CA LEU A 87 -20.02 20.73 -11.82
C LEU A 87 -18.50 20.87 -11.83
N LYS A 88 -17.98 22.10 -11.85
CA LYS A 88 -16.54 22.34 -11.74
C LYS A 88 -16.00 21.85 -10.41
N ILE A 89 -16.68 22.16 -9.31
CA ILE A 89 -16.34 21.64 -7.97
C ILE A 89 -16.33 20.11 -7.97
N LEU A 90 -17.34 19.47 -8.59
CA LEU A 90 -17.40 18.01 -8.70
C LEU A 90 -16.22 17.41 -9.51
N MET A 91 -15.78 18.10 -10.56
CA MET A 91 -14.63 17.71 -11.38
C MET A 91 -13.33 17.83 -10.57
N ASP A 92 -13.13 18.95 -9.88
CA ASP A 92 -11.96 19.19 -9.04
C ASP A 92 -11.83 18.12 -7.95
N TYR A 93 -12.94 17.72 -7.31
CA TYR A 93 -12.95 16.60 -6.36
C TYR A 93 -12.52 15.27 -6.98
N LYS A 94 -12.94 14.99 -8.21
CA LYS A 94 -12.56 13.77 -8.93
C LYS A 94 -11.08 13.77 -9.30
N ASP A 95 -10.56 14.90 -9.73
CA ASP A 95 -9.15 15.06 -10.09
C ASP A 95 -8.24 14.92 -8.87
N LEU A 96 -8.63 15.51 -7.73
CA LEU A 96 -7.92 15.31 -6.45
C LEU A 96 -7.87 13.83 -6.03
N GLN A 97 -8.99 13.11 -6.13
CA GLN A 97 -9.01 11.67 -5.84
C GLN A 97 -8.12 10.88 -6.80
N ASN A 98 -8.08 11.26 -8.08
CA ASN A 98 -7.26 10.59 -9.07
C ASN A 98 -5.76 10.82 -8.82
N GLN A 99 -5.37 12.07 -8.49
CA GLN A 99 -4.00 12.41 -8.10
C GLN A 99 -3.56 11.64 -6.85
N GLN A 100 -4.41 11.54 -5.82
CA GLN A 100 -4.10 10.75 -4.63
C GLN A 100 -3.89 9.27 -4.95
N LYS A 101 -4.72 8.67 -5.81
CA LYS A 101 -4.55 7.28 -6.23
C LYS A 101 -3.22 7.04 -6.96
N ILE A 102 -2.86 7.93 -7.89
CA ILE A 102 -1.60 7.85 -8.63
C ILE A 102 -0.41 7.99 -7.66
N ALA A 103 -0.43 9.00 -6.78
CA ALA A 103 0.65 9.21 -5.81
C ALA A 103 0.83 8.01 -4.84
N VAL A 104 -0.27 7.40 -4.39
CA VAL A 104 -0.21 6.19 -3.55
C VAL A 104 0.35 5.00 -4.34
N SER A 105 0.00 4.85 -5.61
CA SER A 105 0.54 3.80 -6.48
C SER A 105 2.05 3.94 -6.68
N ASP A 106 2.51 5.15 -7.04
CA ASP A 106 3.92 5.45 -7.28
C ASP A 106 4.76 5.19 -6.01
N HIS A 107 4.29 5.68 -4.86
CA HIS A 107 4.96 5.42 -3.58
C HIS A 107 4.94 3.93 -3.18
N SER A 108 3.90 3.20 -3.53
CA SER A 108 3.82 1.75 -3.27
C SER A 108 4.83 0.99 -4.13
N GLU A 109 4.94 1.29 -5.42
CA GLU A 109 5.91 0.67 -6.32
C GLU A 109 7.35 0.95 -5.89
N GLU A 110 7.68 2.19 -5.54
CA GLU A 110 9.01 2.56 -5.03
C GLU A 110 9.36 1.78 -3.76
N ARG A 111 8.41 1.64 -2.83
CA ARG A 111 8.60 0.85 -1.60
C ARG A 111 8.80 -0.63 -1.92
N ILE A 112 8.00 -1.20 -2.82
CA ILE A 112 8.12 -2.61 -3.22
C ILE A 112 9.50 -2.86 -3.84
N GLN A 113 9.98 -1.98 -4.71
CA GLN A 113 11.32 -2.09 -5.30
C GLN A 113 12.42 -2.05 -4.24
N ARG A 114 12.34 -1.13 -3.27
CA ARG A 114 13.31 -1.05 -2.15
C ARG A 114 13.28 -2.30 -1.27
N TYR A 115 12.10 -2.84 -0.97
CA TYR A 115 11.99 -4.10 -0.23
C TYR A 115 12.59 -5.27 -1.01
N MET A 116 12.32 -5.37 -2.31
CA MET A 116 12.89 -6.41 -3.17
C MET A 116 14.43 -6.34 -3.18
N GLN A 117 15.01 -5.15 -3.32
CA GLN A 117 16.47 -4.97 -3.24
C GLN A 117 17.02 -5.40 -1.87
N THR A 118 16.34 -5.03 -0.79
CA THR A 118 16.74 -5.41 0.58
C THR A 118 16.68 -6.92 0.77
N ILE A 119 15.61 -7.57 0.30
CA ILE A 119 15.45 -9.02 0.36
C ILE A 119 16.57 -9.72 -0.42
N LYS A 120 16.89 -9.27 -1.63
CA LYS A 120 18.03 -9.81 -2.40
C LYS A 120 19.35 -9.66 -1.64
N LYS A 121 19.63 -8.49 -1.08
CA LYS A 121 20.84 -8.27 -0.28
C LYS A 121 20.91 -9.22 0.92
N LEU A 122 19.79 -9.44 1.60
CA LEU A 122 19.71 -10.40 2.72
C LEU A 122 19.90 -11.85 2.26
N GLN A 123 19.36 -12.21 1.09
CA GLN A 123 19.57 -13.54 0.49
C GLN A 123 21.04 -13.77 0.14
N ASP A 124 21.68 -12.82 -0.52
CA ASP A 124 23.11 -12.88 -0.87
C ASP A 124 23.98 -13.00 0.38
N GLN A 125 23.68 -12.23 1.43
CA GLN A 125 24.37 -12.32 2.71
C GLN A 125 24.17 -13.69 3.38
N ASN A 126 22.96 -14.24 3.35
CA ASN A 126 22.66 -15.55 3.90
C ASN A 126 23.41 -16.66 3.14
N GLU A 127 23.46 -16.57 1.81
CA GLU A 127 24.22 -17.52 0.98
C GLU A 127 25.72 -17.43 1.28
N GLN A 128 26.28 -16.23 1.39
CA GLN A 128 27.69 -16.04 1.79
C GLN A 128 27.98 -16.63 3.17
N LEU A 129 27.08 -16.41 4.14
CA LEU A 129 27.22 -16.97 5.49
C LEU A 129 27.15 -18.50 5.49
N LYS A 130 26.26 -19.10 4.69
CA LYS A 130 26.20 -20.56 4.51
C LYS A 130 27.48 -21.12 3.90
N VAL A 131 28.00 -20.49 2.84
CA VAL A 131 29.26 -20.90 2.21
C VAL A 131 30.43 -20.77 3.19
N ALA A 132 30.46 -19.72 4.02
CA ALA A 132 31.48 -19.53 5.04
C ALA A 132 31.37 -20.58 6.16
N ALA A 133 30.15 -20.93 6.59
CA ALA A 133 29.90 -21.98 7.56
C ALA A 133 30.33 -23.36 7.04
N ASP A 134 29.95 -23.71 5.82
CA ASP A 134 30.33 -24.97 5.17
C ASP A 134 31.85 -25.12 5.03
N LYS A 135 32.54 -24.03 4.65
CA LYS A 135 34.02 -24.01 4.61
C LYS A 135 34.64 -24.22 5.98
N ARG A 136 34.06 -23.62 7.03
CA ARG A 136 34.53 -23.77 8.42
C ARG A 136 34.29 -25.17 8.96
N ASP A 137 33.17 -25.80 8.62
CA ASP A 137 32.86 -27.17 9.05
C ASP A 137 33.75 -28.19 8.33
N LYS A 138 33.99 -28.01 7.03
CA LYS A 138 34.97 -28.82 6.30
C LYS A 138 36.38 -28.69 6.90
N SER A 139 36.83 -27.49 7.22
CA SER A 139 38.16 -27.30 7.81
C SER A 139 38.26 -27.85 9.24
N LYS A 140 37.23 -27.69 10.07
CA LYS A 140 37.17 -28.31 11.40
C LYS A 140 37.24 -29.83 11.33
N ASN A 141 36.52 -30.45 10.39
CA ASN A 141 36.55 -31.90 10.22
C ASN A 141 37.97 -32.38 9.85
N LEU A 142 38.65 -31.71 8.91
CA LEU A 142 40.03 -32.04 8.54
C LEU A 142 41.01 -31.90 9.72
N VAL A 143 40.91 -30.82 10.49
CA VAL A 143 41.74 -30.62 11.69
C VAL A 143 41.46 -31.70 12.73
N ASN A 144 40.20 -32.07 12.94
CA ASN A 144 39.83 -33.10 13.92
C ASN A 144 40.39 -34.48 13.54
N TYR A 145 40.31 -34.86 12.25
CA TYR A 145 40.94 -36.09 11.76
C TYR A 145 42.46 -36.09 11.94
N LEU A 146 43.11 -34.94 11.69
CA LEU A 146 44.56 -34.80 11.86
C LEU A 146 44.99 -34.92 13.33
N VAL A 147 44.20 -34.37 14.27
CA VAL A 147 44.45 -34.51 15.72
C VAL A 147 44.30 -35.96 16.17
N VAL A 148 43.24 -36.66 15.73
CA VAL A 148 43.04 -38.09 16.05
C VAL A 148 44.20 -38.94 15.52
N PHE A 149 44.65 -38.67 14.29
CA PHE A 149 45.80 -39.37 13.71
C PHE A 149 47.09 -39.13 14.51
N LEU A 150 47.36 -37.89 14.93
CA LEU A 150 48.53 -37.55 15.74
C LEU A 150 48.54 -38.29 17.08
N ILE A 151 47.39 -38.37 17.76
CA ILE A 151 47.24 -39.09 19.02
C ILE A 151 47.53 -40.59 18.82
N LEU A 152 47.06 -41.18 17.72
CA LEU A 152 47.27 -42.59 17.40
C LEU A 152 48.74 -42.90 17.14
N VAL A 153 49.45 -42.02 16.43
CA VAL A 153 50.91 -42.15 16.21
C VAL A 153 51.68 -41.99 17.52
N MET A 154 51.32 -41.04 18.38
CA MET A 154 51.97 -40.89 19.69
C MET A 154 51.72 -42.09 20.59
N ALA A 155 50.50 -42.61 20.65
CA ALA A 155 50.17 -43.80 21.45
C ALA A 155 50.90 -45.05 20.92
N GLY A 156 50.92 -45.25 19.60
CA GLY A 156 51.65 -46.34 18.96
C GLY A 156 53.16 -46.25 19.17
N GLY A 157 53.73 -45.06 19.03
CA GLY A 157 55.14 -44.78 19.31
C GLY A 157 55.51 -45.02 20.78
N PHE A 158 54.68 -44.55 21.71
CA PHE A 158 54.88 -44.78 23.14
C PHE A 158 54.80 -46.26 23.51
N TYR A 159 53.87 -47.01 22.94
CA TYR A 159 53.77 -48.46 23.13
C TYR A 159 55.02 -49.18 22.60
N PHE A 160 55.50 -48.82 21.40
CA PHE A 160 56.69 -49.41 20.81
C PHE A 160 57.96 -49.09 21.62
N PHE A 161 58.12 -47.83 22.05
CA PHE A 161 59.24 -47.42 22.90
C PHE A 161 59.23 -48.13 24.26
N ASN A 162 58.08 -48.25 24.92
CA ASN A 162 57.98 -48.99 26.19
C ASN A 162 58.31 -50.47 26.02
N LYS A 163 57.83 -51.10 24.93
CA LYS A 163 58.15 -52.50 24.62
C LYS A 163 59.67 -52.68 24.39
N LYS A 164 60.31 -51.74 23.69
CA LYS A 164 61.76 -51.76 23.46
C LYS A 164 62.53 -51.54 24.77
N LEU A 165 62.07 -50.62 25.63
CA LEU A 165 62.70 -50.33 26.93
C LEU A 165 62.62 -51.52 27.90
N GLN A 166 61.50 -52.26 27.90
CA GLN A 166 61.37 -53.48 28.69
C GLN A 166 62.29 -54.61 28.19
N GLN A 167 62.54 -54.70 26.87
CA GLN A 167 63.54 -55.62 26.35
C GLN A 167 64.95 -55.25 26.83
N TYR A 168 65.35 -53.97 26.78
CA TYR A 168 66.65 -53.54 27.30
C TYR A 168 66.84 -53.83 28.79
N LYS A 169 65.83 -53.56 29.64
CA LYS A 169 65.88 -53.92 31.08
C LYS A 169 66.00 -55.43 31.32
N LYS A 170 65.49 -56.27 30.40
CA LYS A 170 65.62 -57.73 30.49
C LYS A 170 67.04 -58.21 30.16
N TYR A 171 67.77 -57.52 29.29
CA TYR A 171 69.17 -57.81 28.98
C TYR A 171 70.11 -57.38 30.10
N GLU A 172 69.84 -56.25 30.77
CA GLU A 172 70.64 -55.76 31.90
C GLU A 172 70.51 -56.67 33.15
N LYS A 173 69.30 -57.20 33.40
CA LYS A 173 69.05 -58.14 34.51
C LYS A 173 69.57 -59.57 34.27
N SER A 174 70.02 -59.87 33.05
CA SER A 174 70.62 -61.17 32.68
C SER A 174 72.14 -61.13 32.62
N ALA A 175 72.76 -59.96 32.87
CA ALA A 175 74.19 -59.72 32.81
C ALA A 175 74.84 -59.49 34.21
N ILE A 176 74.08 -59.73 35.29
CA ILE A 176 74.55 -59.85 36.68
C ILE A 176 74.30 -61.29 37.10
#